data_AF-E1APG7-F1
#
_entry.id   AF-E1APG7-F1
#
_cell.length_a   1.000
_cell.length_b   1.000
_cell.length_c   1.000
_cell.angle_alpha   90.00
_cell.angle_beta   90.00
_cell.angle_gamma   90.00
#
_symmetry.space_group_name_H-M   'P 1'
#
loop_
_entity.id
_entity.type
_entity.pdbx_description
1 polymer ?
#
loop_
_entity_poly.entity_id
_entity_poly.type
_entity_poly.pdbx_seq_one_letter_code
_entity_poly.pdbx_strand_id
1 'polypeptide(L)'
;RGYVYIAQPPLYKVKKGKQEQYLKDEDALLQYQTAMALDGATLHVNESAPAIGGEALERLVNQHRSVTHLITRMSRRAPEAVLTQLIYQPELNEALLSSESDLLAWCQSMEAVLNESNHGIQYQMQVRHDEERRLFVPHAVVRQHGVDREYPLSYD
;
A
#
# COMPACT_ATOMS: atom_id res chain seq x y z
N ARG A 1 39.91 1.70 21.90
CA ARG A 1 39.63 0.25 21.77
C ARG A 1 38.29 -0.02 22.45
N GLY A 2 37.24 -0.28 21.68
CA GLY A 2 35.90 -0.54 22.19
C GLY A 2 35.74 -2.02 22.52
N TYR A 3 35.73 -2.35 23.82
CA TYR A 3 35.56 -3.71 24.33
C TYR A 3 34.19 -3.93 25.00
N VAL A 4 33.27 -2.97 24.89
CA VAL A 4 31.92 -3.06 25.45
C VAL A 4 31.01 -3.70 24.39
N TYR A 5 30.45 -4.87 24.72
CA TYR A 5 29.48 -5.59 23.90
C TYR A 5 28.16 -5.69 24.67
N ILE A 6 27.04 -5.54 23.97
CA ILE A 6 25.69 -5.71 24.51
C ILE A 6 25.07 -6.94 23.83
N ALA A 7 24.68 -7.93 24.61
CA ALA A 7 23.99 -9.12 24.09
C ALA A 7 22.60 -8.75 23.55
N GLN A 8 22.19 -9.41 22.47
CA GLN A 8 20.85 -9.28 21.89
C GLN A 8 20.13 -10.64 22.06
N PRO A 9 19.40 -10.84 23.17
CA PRO A 9 18.65 -12.08 23.38
C PRO A 9 17.54 -12.20 22.33
N PRO A 10 17.17 -13.43 21.92
CA PRO A 10 16.07 -13.61 20.98
C PRO A 10 14.73 -13.22 21.60
N LEU A 11 13.92 -12.48 20.84
CA LEU A 11 12.59 -12.06 21.26
C LEU A 11 11.54 -13.18 21.11
N TYR A 12 11.71 -14.06 20.12
CA TYR A 12 10.77 -15.14 19.85
C TYR A 12 11.47 -16.51 19.74
N LYS A 13 10.71 -17.55 20.05
CA LYS A 13 11.04 -18.95 19.75
C LYS A 13 9.89 -19.56 18.96
N VAL A 14 10.16 -20.01 17.74
CA VAL A 14 9.18 -20.70 16.89
C VAL A 14 9.48 -22.21 16.84
N LYS A 15 8.44 -23.03 16.75
CA LYS A 15 8.56 -24.49 16.71
C LYS A 15 7.59 -25.09 15.69
N LYS A 16 8.12 -25.85 14.72
CA LYS A 16 7.34 -26.62 13.73
C LYS A 16 7.72 -28.10 13.86
N GLY A 17 6.88 -28.88 14.52
CA GLY A 17 7.17 -30.28 14.84
C GLY A 17 8.44 -30.42 15.70
N LYS A 18 9.49 -31.01 15.13
CA LYS A 18 10.79 -31.20 15.81
C LYS A 18 11.79 -30.04 15.57
N GLN A 19 11.51 -29.14 14.63
CA GLN A 19 12.40 -28.00 14.34
C GLN A 19 12.06 -26.82 15.27
N GLU A 20 13.09 -26.21 15.85
CA GLU A 20 12.99 -25.03 16.70
C GLU A 20 13.94 -23.95 16.19
N GLN A 21 13.47 -22.70 16.13
CA GLN A 21 14.27 -21.55 15.69
C GLN A 21 14.03 -20.36 16.61
N TYR A 22 15.10 -19.63 16.93
CA TYR A 22 15.06 -18.41 17.73
C TYR A 22 15.12 -17.20 16.79
N LEU A 23 14.22 -16.23 16.99
CA LEU A 23 14.11 -15.04 16.17
C LEU A 23 14.33 -13.81 17.07
N LYS A 24 15.15 -12.88 16.58
CA LYS A 24 15.66 -11.75 17.37
C LYS A 24 14.66 -10.60 17.53
N ASP A 25 13.80 -10.39 16.54
CA ASP A 25 12.90 -9.24 16.45
C ASP A 25 11.63 -9.62 15.68
N GLU A 26 10.70 -8.67 15.61
CA GLU A 26 9.41 -8.81 14.94
C GLU A 26 9.57 -8.95 13.42
N ASP A 27 10.53 -8.23 12.82
CA ASP A 27 10.84 -8.34 11.39
C ASP A 27 11.30 -9.76 11.01
N ALA A 28 12.13 -10.40 11.84
CA ALA A 28 12.54 -11.78 11.63
C ALA A 28 11.38 -12.77 11.77
N LEU A 29 10.47 -12.56 12.72
CA LEU A 29 9.23 -13.34 12.85
C LEU A 29 8.36 -13.22 11.60
N LEU A 30 8.21 -12.00 11.11
CA LEU A 30 7.37 -11.67 9.99
C LEU A 30 7.93 -12.25 8.67
N GLN A 31 9.25 -12.22 8.48
CA GLN A 31 9.94 -12.89 7.37
C GLN A 31 9.76 -14.41 7.45
N TYR A 32 9.93 -15.01 8.63
CA TYR A 32 9.74 -16.44 8.85
C TYR A 32 8.32 -16.89 8.50
N GLN A 33 7.30 -16.16 8.97
CA GLN A 33 5.90 -16.44 8.64
C GLN A 33 5.62 -16.33 7.14
N THR A 34 6.27 -15.38 6.46
CA THR A 34 6.09 -15.19 5.02
C THR A 34 6.73 -16.31 4.22
N ALA A 35 7.96 -16.69 4.55
CA ALA A 35 8.61 -17.85 3.95
C ALA A 35 7.78 -19.12 4.14
N MET A 36 7.22 -19.32 5.34
CA MET A 36 6.31 -20.44 5.61
C MET A 36 5.01 -20.38 4.79
N ALA A 37 4.42 -19.20 4.61
CA ALA A 37 3.20 -19.03 3.82
C ALA A 37 3.43 -19.27 2.33
N LEU A 38 4.67 -19.04 1.86
CA LEU A 38 5.07 -19.21 0.46
C LEU A 38 5.63 -20.60 0.14
N ASP A 39 5.95 -21.40 1.16
CA ASP A 39 6.50 -22.75 1.00
C ASP A 39 5.50 -23.66 0.24
N GLY A 40 5.86 -23.99 -1.01
CA GLY A 40 5.02 -24.78 -1.92
C GLY A 40 3.80 -24.04 -2.49
N ALA A 41 3.66 -22.74 -2.25
CA ALA A 41 2.54 -21.95 -2.77
C ALA A 41 2.75 -21.56 -4.24
N THR A 42 1.65 -21.56 -5.01
CA THR A 42 1.61 -21.08 -6.39
C THR A 42 0.40 -20.19 -6.62
N LEU A 43 0.59 -19.11 -7.39
CA LEU A 43 -0.45 -18.18 -7.80
C LEU A 43 -0.80 -18.41 -9.28
N HIS A 44 -2.07 -18.69 -9.55
CA HIS A 44 -2.62 -18.81 -10.90
C HIS A 44 -3.49 -17.58 -11.20
N VAL A 45 -2.98 -16.67 -12.03
CA VAL A 45 -3.65 -15.39 -12.31
C VAL A 45 -4.85 -15.57 -13.25
N ASN A 46 -4.76 -16.52 -14.17
CA ASN A 46 -5.85 -16.99 -15.03
C ASN A 46 -5.56 -18.44 -15.46
N GLU A 47 -6.53 -19.10 -16.10
CA GLU A 47 -6.42 -20.52 -16.49
C GLU A 47 -5.30 -20.80 -17.50
N SER A 48 -4.92 -19.82 -18.33
CA SER A 48 -3.96 -19.99 -19.43
C SER A 48 -2.53 -19.57 -19.08
N ALA A 49 -2.33 -18.82 -18.01
CA ALA A 49 -1.02 -18.34 -17.59
C ALA A 49 -0.27 -19.39 -16.75
N PRO A 50 1.07 -19.51 -16.92
CA PRO A 50 1.89 -20.30 -16.02
C PRO A 50 1.76 -19.84 -14.56
N ALA A 51 1.82 -20.80 -13.65
CA ALA A 51 1.76 -20.52 -12.22
C ALA A 51 2.98 -19.71 -11.75
N ILE A 52 2.76 -18.69 -10.91
CA ILE A 52 3.82 -17.92 -10.26
C ILE A 52 4.11 -18.57 -8.91
N GLY A 53 5.28 -19.17 -8.75
CA GLY A 53 5.72 -19.80 -7.50
C GLY A 53 7.17 -19.46 -7.16
N GLY A 54 7.65 -20.02 -6.05
CA GLY A 54 9.05 -19.88 -5.61
C GLY A 54 9.49 -18.42 -5.49
N GLU A 55 10.71 -18.12 -5.96
CA GLU A 55 11.34 -16.80 -5.84
C GLU A 55 10.54 -15.67 -6.54
N ALA A 56 9.81 -15.98 -7.61
CA ALA A 56 8.99 -14.97 -8.29
C ALA A 56 7.82 -14.51 -7.41
N LEU A 57 7.15 -15.45 -6.75
CA LEU A 57 6.08 -15.14 -5.80
C LEU A 57 6.62 -14.44 -4.55
N GLU A 58 7.78 -14.87 -4.05
CA GLU A 58 8.45 -14.25 -2.90
C GLU A 58 8.81 -12.79 -3.17
N ARG A 59 9.40 -12.48 -4.34
CA ARG A 59 9.71 -11.10 -4.73
C ARG A 59 8.45 -10.24 -4.81
N LEU A 60 7.37 -10.77 -5.39
CA LEU A 60 6.09 -10.05 -5.50
C LEU A 60 5.51 -9.72 -4.12
N VAL A 61 5.49 -10.69 -3.20
CA VAL A 61 4.99 -10.49 -1.83
C VAL A 61 5.86 -9.48 -1.08
N ASN A 62 7.18 -9.57 -1.19
CA ASN A 62 8.08 -8.62 -0.55
C ASN A 62 7.92 -7.18 -1.11
N GLN A 63 7.67 -7.04 -2.41
CA GLN A 63 7.35 -5.74 -3.02
C GLN A 63 6.02 -5.18 -2.48
N HIS A 64 4.96 -6.00 -2.45
CA HIS A 64 3.67 -5.60 -1.90
C HIS A 64 3.78 -5.13 -0.44
N ARG A 65 4.55 -5.85 0.38
CA ARG A 65 4.81 -5.45 1.78
C ARG A 65 5.54 -4.13 1.89
N SER A 66 6.54 -3.92 1.04
CA SER A 66 7.30 -2.65 1.01
C SER A 66 6.37 -1.48 0.71
N VAL A 67 5.44 -1.65 -0.24
CA VAL A 67 4.40 -0.67 -0.56
C VAL A 67 3.44 -0.48 0.62
N THR A 68 3.00 -1.56 1.26
CA THR A 68 2.11 -1.49 2.44
C THR A 68 2.75 -0.70 3.58
N HIS A 69 4.03 -0.96 3.89
CA HIS A 69 4.77 -0.20 4.90
C HIS A 69 4.91 1.28 4.53
N LEU A 70 5.15 1.59 3.25
CA LEU A 70 5.20 2.96 2.74
C LEU A 70 3.85 3.65 2.92
N ILE A 71 2.74 2.98 2.61
CA ILE A 71 1.38 3.49 2.82
C ILE A 71 1.14 3.75 4.31
N THR A 72 1.47 2.83 5.21
CA THR A 72 1.33 3.02 6.66
C THR A 72 2.12 4.25 7.12
N ARG A 73 3.33 4.47 6.59
CA ARG A 73 4.11 5.68 6.91
C ARG A 73 3.46 6.96 6.36
N MET A 74 2.90 6.90 5.15
CA MET A 74 2.23 8.02 4.47
C MET A 74 0.81 8.30 4.98
N SER A 75 0.21 7.40 5.75
CA SER A 75 -1.11 7.55 6.38
C SER A 75 -1.26 8.82 7.24
N ARG A 76 -0.12 9.38 7.70
CA ARG A 76 -0.06 10.65 8.43
C ARG A 76 -0.36 11.87 7.54
N ARG A 77 -0.09 11.77 6.24
CA ARG A 77 -0.25 12.85 5.24
C ARG A 77 -1.54 12.70 4.43
N ALA A 78 -1.95 11.48 4.12
CA ALA A 78 -3.15 11.20 3.34
C ALA A 78 -3.87 9.95 3.89
N PRO A 79 -5.18 9.81 3.70
CA PRO A 79 -5.93 8.66 4.18
C PRO A 79 -5.39 7.35 3.59
N GLU A 80 -5.21 6.35 4.44
CA GLU A 80 -4.69 5.03 4.04
C GLU A 80 -5.55 4.37 2.95
N ALA A 81 -6.86 4.53 3.01
CA ALA A 81 -7.79 4.01 1.99
C ALA A 81 -7.51 4.61 0.60
N VAL A 82 -7.30 5.94 0.54
CA VAL A 82 -6.97 6.65 -0.71
C VAL A 82 -5.63 6.14 -1.25
N LEU A 83 -4.60 6.10 -0.40
CA LEU A 83 -3.26 5.62 -0.77
C LEU A 83 -3.26 4.17 -1.26
N THR A 84 -4.05 3.31 -0.63
CA THR A 84 -4.19 1.90 -1.01
C THR A 84 -4.86 1.76 -2.38
N GLN A 85 -5.89 2.58 -2.66
CA GLN A 85 -6.56 2.54 -3.96
C GLN A 85 -5.68 3.02 -5.11
N LEU A 86 -4.66 3.84 -4.87
CA LEU A 86 -3.70 4.23 -5.91
C LEU A 86 -2.93 3.04 -6.51
N ILE A 87 -2.85 1.90 -5.82
CA ILE A 87 -2.24 0.67 -6.36
C ILE A 87 -3.07 0.11 -7.53
N TYR A 88 -4.39 0.27 -7.47
CA TYR A 88 -5.34 -0.37 -8.40
C TYR A 88 -5.88 0.59 -9.46
N GLN A 89 -5.80 1.90 -9.22
CA GLN A 89 -6.21 2.91 -10.19
C GLN A 89 -5.15 3.11 -11.28
N PRO A 90 -5.54 3.64 -12.46
CA PRO A 90 -4.60 4.02 -13.49
C PRO A 90 -3.55 5.01 -12.97
N GLU A 91 -2.33 4.90 -13.50
CA GLU A 91 -1.22 5.79 -13.13
C GLU A 91 -1.55 7.26 -13.46
N LEU A 92 -1.30 8.15 -12.49
CA LEU A 92 -1.36 9.60 -12.68
C LEU A 92 -0.13 10.09 -13.44
N ASN A 93 -0.23 10.14 -14.76
CA ASN A 93 0.80 10.68 -15.65
C ASN A 93 0.44 12.08 -16.16
N GLU A 94 1.40 12.77 -16.79
CA GLU A 94 1.22 14.14 -17.28
C GLU A 94 0.08 14.26 -18.30
N ALA A 95 -0.17 13.23 -19.12
CA ALA A 95 -1.27 13.24 -20.09
C ALA A 95 -2.63 13.27 -19.38
N LEU A 96 -2.80 12.46 -18.33
CA LEU A 96 -4.00 12.47 -17.50
C LEU A 96 -4.16 13.79 -16.74
N LEU A 97 -3.08 14.34 -16.20
CA LEU A 97 -3.09 15.62 -15.47
C LEU A 97 -3.30 16.84 -16.38
N SER A 98 -3.06 16.72 -17.69
CA SER A 98 -3.27 17.82 -18.65
C SER A 98 -4.73 17.95 -19.12
N SER A 99 -5.56 16.96 -18.82
CA SER A 99 -6.95 16.85 -19.30
C SER A 99 -7.92 16.80 -18.13
N GLU A 100 -8.69 17.89 -17.94
CA GLU A 100 -9.68 17.97 -16.86
C GLU A 100 -10.72 16.85 -16.96
N SER A 101 -11.18 16.54 -18.16
CA SER A 101 -12.20 15.51 -18.38
C SER A 101 -11.69 14.12 -18.05
N ASP A 102 -10.44 13.80 -18.41
CA ASP A 102 -9.87 12.48 -18.15
C ASP A 102 -9.57 12.32 -16.65
N LEU A 103 -9.03 13.37 -16.02
CA LEU A 103 -8.81 13.36 -14.57
C LEU A 103 -10.11 13.31 -13.77
N LEU A 104 -11.17 13.94 -14.27
CA LEU A 104 -12.51 13.86 -13.66
C LEU A 104 -13.04 12.42 -13.71
N ALA A 105 -12.89 11.74 -14.84
CA ALA A 105 -13.27 10.33 -14.97
C ALA A 105 -12.46 9.43 -14.01
N TRP A 106 -11.17 9.70 -13.86
CA TRP A 106 -10.30 9.02 -12.89
C TRP A 106 -10.78 9.27 -11.45
N CYS A 107 -11.11 10.52 -11.09
CA CYS A 107 -11.63 10.87 -9.76
C CYS A 107 -12.93 10.15 -9.45
N GLN A 108 -13.85 10.08 -10.42
CA GLN A 108 -15.13 9.38 -10.27
C GLN A 108 -14.95 7.87 -10.06
N SER A 109 -14.02 7.24 -10.81
CA SER A 109 -13.65 5.83 -10.60
C SER A 109 -13.13 5.60 -9.18
N MET A 110 -12.22 6.44 -8.71
CA MET A 110 -11.64 6.33 -7.38
C MET A 110 -12.69 6.56 -6.28
N GLU A 111 -13.57 7.55 -6.43
CA GLU A 111 -14.66 7.85 -5.51
C GLU A 111 -15.66 6.69 -5.38
N ALA A 112 -16.03 6.06 -6.51
CA ALA A 112 -16.94 4.92 -6.51
C ALA A 112 -16.38 3.75 -5.69
N VAL A 113 -15.12 3.38 -5.92
CA VAL A 113 -14.47 2.26 -5.21
C VAL A 113 -14.27 2.58 -3.72
N LEU A 114 -13.89 3.80 -3.36
CA LEU A 114 -13.68 4.20 -1.96
C LEU A 114 -14.97 4.16 -1.14
N ASN A 115 -16.10 4.47 -1.75
CA ASN A 115 -17.40 4.51 -1.07
C ASN A 115 -18.17 3.19 -1.12
N GLU A 116 -17.78 2.21 -1.94
CA GLU A 116 -18.45 0.90 -2.03
C GLU A 116 -18.40 0.13 -0.69
N SER A 117 -17.28 0.23 0.04
CA SER A 117 -17.01 -0.59 1.24
C SER A 117 -17.16 0.16 2.56
N ASN A 118 -17.52 1.45 2.55
CA ASN A 118 -17.35 2.32 3.73
C ASN A 118 -18.65 2.59 4.49
N HIS A 119 -18.64 2.23 5.77
CA HIS A 119 -19.73 2.54 6.71
C HIS A 119 -19.28 3.71 7.60
N GLY A 120 -19.71 4.94 7.28
CA GLY A 120 -19.54 6.12 8.14
C GLY A 120 -18.39 7.07 7.78
N ILE A 121 -17.63 6.77 6.73
CA ILE A 121 -16.67 7.68 6.11
C ILE A 121 -17.10 7.90 4.67
N GLN A 122 -17.18 9.15 4.23
CA GLN A 122 -17.50 9.49 2.84
C GLN A 122 -16.25 10.09 2.20
N TYR A 123 -15.93 9.62 1.00
CA TYR A 123 -14.82 10.11 0.19
C TYR A 123 -15.40 10.87 -0.99
N GLN A 124 -14.83 12.02 -1.30
CA GLN A 124 -15.13 12.76 -2.52
C GLN A 124 -13.82 13.09 -3.23
N MET A 125 -13.73 12.81 -4.53
CA MET A 125 -12.55 13.10 -5.33
C MET A 125 -12.84 14.30 -6.22
N GLN A 126 -12.08 15.37 -6.04
CA GLN A 126 -12.25 16.63 -6.76
C GLN A 126 -11.05 16.90 -7.67
N VAL A 127 -11.31 17.55 -8.80
CA VAL A 127 -10.25 18.08 -9.67
C VAL A 127 -10.01 19.55 -9.31
N ARG A 128 -8.75 19.94 -9.13
CA ARG A 128 -8.35 21.35 -8.99
C ARG A 128 -7.33 21.72 -10.04
N HIS A 129 -7.40 22.94 -10.55
CA HIS A 129 -6.42 23.47 -11.48
C HIS A 129 -5.26 24.12 -10.71
N ASP A 130 -4.04 23.64 -10.97
CA ASP A 130 -2.79 24.23 -10.50
C ASP A 130 -2.34 25.28 -11.54
N GLU A 131 -2.52 26.57 -11.23
CA GLU A 131 -2.21 27.66 -12.15
C GLU A 131 -0.70 27.80 -12.41
N GLU A 132 0.16 27.42 -11.47
CA GLU A 132 1.62 27.52 -11.63
C GLU A 132 2.13 26.49 -12.63
N ARG A 133 1.60 25.27 -12.54
CA ARG A 133 2.02 24.15 -13.39
C ARG A 133 1.16 24.00 -14.64
N ARG A 134 0.01 24.67 -14.70
CA ARG A 134 -1.03 24.54 -15.76
C ARG A 134 -1.48 23.08 -15.92
N LEU A 135 -1.58 22.38 -14.80
CA LEU A 135 -2.02 20.99 -14.71
C LEU A 135 -3.23 20.89 -13.79
N PHE A 136 -4.02 19.85 -13.97
CA PHE A 136 -5.08 19.47 -13.06
C PHE A 136 -4.55 18.45 -12.06
N VAL A 137 -4.91 18.61 -10.78
CA VAL A 137 -4.46 17.74 -9.67
C VAL A 137 -5.66 17.21 -8.89
N PRO A 138 -5.67 15.91 -8.54
CA PRO A 138 -6.75 15.36 -7.74
C PRO A 138 -6.63 15.80 -6.28
N HIS A 139 -7.79 16.01 -5.64
CA HIS A 139 -7.92 16.34 -4.23
C HIS A 139 -8.94 15.40 -3.59
N ALA A 140 -8.52 14.69 -2.54
CA ALA A 140 -9.43 13.85 -1.77
C ALA A 140 -10.02 14.67 -0.62
N VAL A 141 -11.35 14.73 -0.55
CA VAL A 141 -12.09 15.26 0.60
C VAL A 141 -12.68 14.10 1.36
N VAL A 142 -12.28 13.94 2.62
CA VAL A 142 -12.78 12.87 3.48
C VAL A 142 -13.66 13.47 4.56
N ARG A 143 -14.93 13.06 4.56
CA ARG A 143 -15.89 13.38 5.60
C ARG A 143 -15.99 12.22 6.59
N GLN A 144 -15.63 12.48 7.83
CA GLN A 144 -15.75 11.53 8.93
C GLN A 144 -16.36 12.22 10.15
N HIS A 145 -17.41 11.63 10.72
CA HIS A 145 -18.16 12.21 11.85
C HIS A 145 -18.60 13.68 11.62
N GLY A 146 -18.97 14.02 10.38
CA GLY A 146 -19.42 15.36 9.99
C GLY A 146 -18.31 16.39 9.81
N VAL A 147 -17.04 16.00 9.93
CA VAL A 147 -15.87 16.88 9.69
C VAL A 147 -15.23 16.52 8.35
N ASP A 148 -15.03 17.53 7.52
CA ASP A 148 -14.36 17.39 6.23
C ASP A 148 -12.89 17.72 6.37
N ARG A 149 -12.04 16.87 5.78
CA ARG A 149 -10.60 17.07 5.67
C ARG A 149 -10.18 16.93 4.23
N GLU A 150 -9.38 17.88 3.76
CA GLU A 150 -8.88 17.88 2.40
C GLU A 150 -7.44 17.37 2.34
N TYR A 151 -7.15 16.59 1.30
CA TYR A 151 -5.88 15.95 1.06
C TYR A 151 -5.50 16.16 -0.41
N PRO A 152 -4.65 17.16 -0.71
CA PRO A 152 -4.11 17.33 -2.06
C PRO A 152 -3.24 16.13 -2.44
N LEU A 153 -3.46 15.57 -3.63
CA LEU A 153 -2.56 14.60 -4.26
C LEU A 153 -1.66 15.38 -5.23
N SER A 154 -0.90 16.31 -4.67
CA SER A 154 0.03 17.19 -5.40
C SER A 154 1.47 16.72 -5.25
N TYR A 155 2.37 17.36 -5.98
CA TYR A 155 3.81 17.07 -5.97
C TYR A 155 4.55 17.47 -4.67
N ASP A 156 3.88 18.16 -3.74
CA ASP A 156 4.46 18.76 -2.54
C ASP A 156 4.11 18.01 -1.24
#